data_AF-A0A3N6HE96-F1
#
_entry.id   AF-A0A3N6HE96-F1
#
_cell.length_a   1.000
_cell.length_b   1.000
_cell.length_c   1.000
_cell.angle_alpha   90.00
_cell.angle_beta   90.00
_cell.angle_gamma   90.00
#
_symmetry.space_group_name_H-M   'P 1'
#
loop_
_entity.id
_entity.type
_entity.pdbx_description
1 polymer ?
#
loop_
_entity_poly.entity_id
_entity_poly.type
_entity_poly.pdbx_seq_one_letter_code
_entity_poly.pdbx_strand_id
1 'polypeptide(L)' 'MSVSAIVMMVIAMLIVWGGLIAAILRLRAHPEPPEQMPPGTRPAE' A
#
# COMPACT_ATOMS: atom_id res chain seq x y z
N MET A 1 -32.92 3.90 10.27
CA MET A 1 -31.45 3.94 10.16
C MET A 1 -31.04 5.38 9.96
N SER A 2 -30.39 6.02 10.93
CA SER A 2 -30.03 7.43 10.83
C SER A 2 -28.75 7.62 10.02
N VAL A 3 -28.69 8.66 9.18
CA VAL A 3 -27.49 9.05 8.42
C VAL A 3 -26.29 9.24 9.36
N SER A 4 -26.54 9.78 10.56
CA SER A 4 -25.53 9.94 11.61
C SER A 4 -24.87 8.62 12.03
N ALA A 5 -25.62 7.52 12.11
CA ALA A 5 -25.07 6.22 12.48
C ALA A 5 -24.12 5.67 11.39
N ILE A 6 -24.48 5.86 10.12
CA ILE A 6 -23.65 5.44 8.98
C ILE A 6 -22.36 6.24 8.94
N VAL A 7 -22.42 7.57 9.14
CA VAL A 7 -21.23 8.43 9.18
C VAL A 7 -20.27 7.97 10.28
N MET A 8 -20.78 7.71 11.49
CA MET A 8 -19.96 7.23 12.60
C MET A 8 -19.34 5.86 12.32
N MET A 9 -20.07 4.95 11.66
CA MET A 9 -19.55 3.65 11.24
C MET A 9 -18.36 3.79 10.27
N VAL A 10 -18.48 4.67 9.27
CA VAL A 10 -17.40 4.91 8.31
C VAL A 10 -16.18 5.50 9.02
N ILE A 11 -16.38 6.46 9.93
CA ILE A 11 -15.28 7.03 10.73
C ILE A 11 -14.56 5.94 11.52
N ALA A 12 -15.31 5.07 12.21
CA ALA A 12 -14.72 3.96 12.98
C ALA A 12 -13.90 3.02 12.09
N MET A 13 -14.41 2.65 10.91
CA MET A 13 -13.67 1.84 9.94
C MET A 13 -12.38 2.53 9.47
N LEU A 14 -12.45 3.82 9.17
CA LEU A 14 -11.27 4.59 8.75
C LEU A 14 -10.24 4.75 9.88
N ILE A 15 -10.63 4.80 11.14
CA ILE A 15 -9.69 4.86 12.27
C ILE A 15 -8.98 3.51 12.44
N VAL A 16 -9.71 2.40 12.39
CA VAL A 16 -9.14 1.05 12.54
C VAL A 16 -8.19 0.72 11.39
N TRP A 17 -8.58 1.06 10.16
CA TRP A 17 -7.86 0.64 8.95
C TRP A 17 -7.07 1.75 8.28
N GLY A 18 -7.19 3.00 8.71
CA GLY A 18 -6.61 4.16 8.02
C GLY A 18 -5.09 4.11 7.94
N GLY A 19 -4.42 3.71 9.03
CA GLY A 19 -2.97 3.50 9.03
C GLY A 19 -2.53 2.38 8.08
N LEU A 20 -3.30 1.29 8.00
CA LEU A 20 -3.05 0.17 7.09
C LEU A 20 -3.25 0.58 5.63
N ILE A 21 -4.34 1.28 5.32
CA ILE A 21 -4.63 1.80 3.98
C ILE A 21 -3.51 2.75 3.54
N ALA A 22 -3.07 3.66 4.42
CA ALA A 22 -1.97 4.57 4.13
C ALA A 22 -0.65 3.82 3.86
N ALA A 23 -0.35 2.77 4.64
CA ALA A 23 0.83 1.93 4.42
C ALA A 23 0.78 1.17 3.09
N ILE A 24 -0.37 0.60 2.73
CA ILE A 24 -0.58 -0.07 1.44
C ILE A 24 -0.41 0.92 0.28
N LEU A 25 -1.01 2.11 0.37
CA LEU A 25 -0.85 3.15 -0.65
C LEU A 25 0.61 3.60 -0.79
N ARG A 26 1.32 3.74 0.33
CA ARG A 26 2.74 4.09 0.34
C ARG A 26 3.59 3.04 -0.37
N LEU A 27 3.35 1.76 -0.09
CA LEU A 27 4.05 0.64 -0.73
C LEU A 27 3.74 0.57 -2.22
N ARG A 28 2.47 0.71 -2.61
CA ARG A 28 2.06 0.68 -4.03
C ARG A 28 2.55 1.89 -4.83
N ALA A 29 2.88 3.00 -4.16
CA ALA A 29 3.44 4.20 -4.79
C ALA A 29 4.96 4.13 -4.98
N HIS A 30 5.66 3.27 -4.24
CA HIS A 30 7.09 2.99 -4.42
C HIS A 30 7.28 1.53 -4.84
N PRO A 31 6.85 1.14 -6.06
CA PRO A 31 7.30 -0.12 -6.62
C PRO A 31 8.83 -0.05 -6.76
N GLU A 32 9.54 -0.93 -6.06
CA GLU A 32 10.98 -1.11 -6.27
C GLU A 32 11.17 -1.35 -7.78
N PRO A 33 12.05 -0.59 -8.46
CA PRO A 33 12.37 -0.89 -9.85
C PRO A 33 12.80 -2.35 -9.92
N PRO A 34 12.31 -3.14 -10.90
CA PRO A 34 12.81 -4.50 -11.07
C PRO A 34 14.33 -4.41 -11.12
N GLU A 35 14.98 -5.13 -10.20
CA GLU A 35 16.42 -5.15 -10.01
C GLU A 35 17.06 -5.23 -11.40
N GLN A 36 17.63 -4.11 -11.85
CA GLN A 36 18.29 -4.04 -13.14
C GLN A 36 19.54 -4.87 -12.96
N MET A 37 19.45 -6.17 -13.25
CA MET A 37 20.60 -7.05 -13.32
C MET A 37 21.64 -6.33 -14.18
N PRO A 38 22.82 -5.99 -13.62
CA PRO A 38 23.83 -5.26 -14.35
C PRO A 38 24.13 -6.00 -15.66
N PRO A 39 24.00 -5.34 -16.83
CA PRO A 39 24.30 -5.98 -18.11
C PRO A 39 25.79 -6.34 -18.14
N GLY A 40 26.14 -7.60 -17.90
CA GLY A 40 27.55 -8.03 -17.98
C GLY A 40 27.97 -9.21 -17.12
N THR A 41 27.18 -9.67 -16.14
CA THR A 41 27.55 -10.86 -15.35
C THR A 41 27.19 -12.15 -16.09
N ARG A 42 27.94 -12.46 -17.15
CA ARG A 42 28.01 -13.84 -17.66
C ARG A 42 28.68 -14.69 -16.57
N PRO A 43 28.05 -15.80 -16.12
CA PRO A 43 28.79 -16.83 -15.38
C PRO A 43 29.98 -17.21 -16.26
N ALA A 44 31.19 -17.07 -15.73
CA ALA A 44 32.38 -17.54 -16.43
C ALA A 44 32.23 -19.05 -16.60
N GLU A 45 31.95 -19.47 -17.83
CA GLU A 45 32.24 -20.84 -18.29
C GLU A 45 33.76 -21.05 -18.27
#